data_AF-A0A5T0UI32-F1
#
_entry.id   AF-A0A5T0UI32-F1
#
_cell.length_a   1.000
_cell.length_b   1.000
_cell.length_c   1.000
_cell.angle_alpha   90.00
_cell.angle_beta   90.00
_cell.angle_gamma   90.00
#
_symmetry.space_group_name_H-M   'P 1'
#
loop_
_entity.id
_entity.type
_entity.pdbx_description
1 polymer ?
#
loop_
_entity_poly.entity_id
_entity_poly.type
_entity_poly.pdbx_seq_one_letter_code
_entity_poly.pdbx_strand_id
1 'polypeptide(L)'
;MNYFYKNLKGRGRMKQISANIITWDPREDETYLNGSQISLLEGEVAFENELMSPGKPLVTWYSQQNYQTNRNLAKLPLLTRGQTYQLKLVANVEPRRTLYLKVSFYSRFGEVLQTVFIKDAQGEFEYP
;
A
#
# COMPACT_ATOMS: atom_id res chain seq x y z
N MET A 1 2.33 -2.05 -15.97
CA MET A 1 2.73 -3.39 -16.47
C MET A 1 1.50 -4.29 -16.35
N ASN A 2 1.00 -4.88 -17.44
CA ASN A 2 -0.23 -5.68 -17.42
C ASN A 2 0.07 -7.09 -16.93
N TYR A 3 -0.54 -7.52 -15.82
CA TYR A 3 -0.42 -8.88 -15.32
C TYR A 3 -1.59 -9.73 -15.85
N PHE A 4 -1.29 -10.71 -16.70
CA PHE A 4 -2.25 -11.71 -17.16
C PHE A 4 -2.14 -12.96 -16.28
N TYR A 5 -3.18 -13.31 -15.53
CA TYR A 5 -3.26 -14.61 -14.86
C TYR A 5 -4.10 -15.59 -15.69
N LYS A 6 -3.54 -16.78 -15.96
CA LYS A 6 -4.25 -17.88 -16.61
C LYS A 6 -5.03 -18.68 -15.56
N ASN A 7 -6.35 -18.69 -15.66
CA ASN A 7 -7.19 -19.60 -14.88
C ASN A 7 -6.89 -21.04 -15.36
N LEU A 8 -6.36 -21.91 -14.48
CA LEU A 8 -5.98 -23.29 -14.84
C LEU A 8 -7.17 -24.28 -14.85
N LYS A 9 -8.41 -23.82 -14.84
CA LYS A 9 -9.59 -24.68 -15.04
C LYS A 9 -10.63 -24.02 -15.93
N GLY A 10 -10.77 -24.57 -17.14
CA GLY A 10 -11.87 -24.31 -18.07
C GLY A 10 -11.60 -23.23 -19.13
N ARG A 11 -12.14 -23.45 -20.33
CA ARG A 11 -12.18 -22.46 -21.43
C ARG A 11 -13.05 -21.25 -21.02
N GLY A 12 -12.50 -20.35 -20.22
CA GLY A 12 -13.07 -19.05 -19.89
C GLY A 12 -12.29 -17.93 -20.58
N ARG A 13 -13.00 -16.92 -21.09
CA ARG A 13 -12.43 -15.66 -21.62
C ARG A 13 -11.32 -15.14 -20.68
N MET A 14 -10.20 -14.72 -21.25
CA MET A 14 -9.13 -14.03 -20.51
C MET A 14 -9.72 -12.82 -19.77
N LYS A 15 -9.67 -12.83 -18.45
CA LYS A 15 -10.03 -11.68 -17.63
C LYS A 15 -8.78 -10.80 -17.54
N GLN A 16 -8.79 -9.65 -18.20
CA GLN A 16 -7.74 -8.64 -18.03
C GLN A 16 -7.81 -8.14 -16.58
N ILE A 17 -6.73 -8.31 -15.83
CA ILE A 17 -6.60 -7.79 -14.47
C ILE A 17 -5.72 -6.55 -14.58
N SER A 18 -6.31 -5.37 -14.41
CA SER A 18 -5.56 -4.13 -14.24
C SER A 18 -5.08 -4.05 -12.80
N ALA A 19 -3.75 -3.96 -12.60
CA ALA A 19 -3.15 -3.71 -11.29
C ALA A 19 -2.49 -2.34 -11.30
N ASN A 20 -2.77 -1.53 -10.27
CA ASN A 20 -2.03 -0.31 -10.01
C ASN A 20 -0.81 -0.67 -9.15
N ILE A 21 0.37 -0.25 -9.60
CA ILE A 21 1.63 -0.44 -8.87
C ILE A 21 1.91 0.86 -8.12
N ILE A 22 1.97 0.77 -6.79
CA ILE A 22 2.34 1.88 -5.92
C ILE A 22 3.77 1.61 -5.45
N THR A 23 4.68 2.54 -5.74
CA THR A 23 6.10 2.41 -5.38
C THR A 23 6.45 3.34 -4.23
N TRP A 24 7.31 2.86 -3.34
CA TRP A 24 7.86 3.64 -2.24
C TRP A 24 9.01 4.52 -2.74
N ASP A 25 8.87 5.83 -2.58
CA ASP A 25 9.97 6.78 -2.65
C ASP A 25 10.10 7.50 -1.28
N PRO A 26 11.11 7.19 -0.46
CA PRO A 26 11.32 7.81 0.84
C PRO A 26 11.53 9.34 0.80
N ARG A 27 11.80 9.91 -0.39
CA ARG A 27 11.95 11.36 -0.59
C ARG A 27 10.62 12.08 -0.81
N GLU A 28 9.60 11.35 -1.27
CA GLU A 28 8.29 11.90 -1.64
C GLU A 28 7.13 11.34 -0.80
N ASP A 29 7.33 10.20 -0.14
CA ASP A 29 6.30 9.53 0.65
C ASP A 29 6.48 9.80 2.15
N GLU A 30 5.36 9.74 2.88
CA GLU A 30 5.37 9.89 4.34
C GLU A 30 6.02 8.68 5.00
N THR A 31 7.33 8.75 5.18
CA THR A 31 8.20 7.67 5.63
C THR A 31 8.65 7.88 7.08
N TYR A 32 8.73 6.80 7.84
CA TYR A 32 9.25 6.84 9.21
C TYR A 32 10.78 6.96 9.21
N LEU A 33 11.29 8.15 9.52
CA LEU A 33 12.73 8.44 9.45
C LEU A 33 13.46 8.26 10.80
N ASN A 34 12.76 8.28 11.92
CA ASN A 34 13.39 8.36 13.24
C ASN A 34 14.18 7.08 13.56
N GLY A 35 15.51 7.18 13.52
CA GLY A 35 16.41 6.04 13.75
C GLY A 35 16.45 5.02 12.61
N SER A 36 15.84 5.32 11.46
CA SER A 36 15.81 4.42 10.31
C SER A 36 17.05 4.58 9.44
N GLN A 37 17.61 3.46 9.00
CA GLN A 37 18.56 3.40 7.90
C GLN A 37 17.78 3.06 6.62
N ILE A 38 17.92 3.91 5.59
CA ILE A 38 17.15 3.78 4.35
C ILE A 38 18.12 3.88 3.17
N SER A 39 18.10 2.87 2.30
CA SER A 39 18.87 2.85 1.05
C SER A 39 17.95 2.71 -0.15
N LEU A 40 18.20 3.53 -1.18
CA LEU A 40 17.54 3.46 -2.46
C LEU A 40 18.37 2.58 -3.40
N LEU A 41 17.79 1.46 -3.82
CA LEU A 41 18.31 0.57 -4.84
C LEU A 41 17.51 0.81 -6.13
N GLU A 42 17.97 0.31 -7.29
CA GLU A 42 17.28 0.52 -8.57
C GLU A 42 15.84 -0.03 -8.56
N GLY A 43 14.87 0.84 -8.23
CA GLY A 43 13.45 0.50 -8.14
C GLY A 43 12.99 -0.13 -6.81
N GLU A 44 13.88 -0.22 -5.81
CA GLU A 44 13.59 -0.85 -4.52
C GLU A 44 14.04 0.02 -3.34
N VAL A 45 13.40 -0.17 -2.18
CA VAL A 45 13.74 0.49 -0.92
C VAL A 45 14.14 -0.55 0.10
N ALA A 46 15.37 -0.43 0.62
CA ALA A 46 15.80 -1.16 1.80
C ALA A 46 15.60 -0.29 3.04
N PHE A 47 14.92 -0.83 4.04
CA PHE A 47 14.59 -0.15 5.29
C PHE A 47 14.99 -1.01 6.48
N GLU A 48 15.72 -0.42 7.43
CA GLU A 48 16.15 -1.08 8.65
C GLU A 48 15.99 -0.12 9.85
N ASN A 49 15.42 -0.62 10.94
CA ASN A 49 15.30 0.13 12.19
C ASN A 49 15.13 -0.81 13.39
N GLU A 50 16.21 -1.05 14.12
CA GLU A 50 16.26 -1.97 15.26
C GLU A 50 15.47 -1.46 16.48
N LEU A 51 15.26 -0.14 16.58
CA LEU A 51 14.64 0.52 17.74
C LEU A 51 13.23 1.04 17.44
N MET A 52 12.64 0.61 16.31
CA MET A 52 11.33 1.07 15.89
C MET A 52 10.26 0.64 16.90
N SER A 53 9.49 1.61 17.39
CA SER A 53 8.34 1.30 18.25
C SER A 53 7.26 0.55 17.47
N PRO A 54 6.61 -0.46 18.07
CA PRO A 54 5.56 -1.22 17.41
C PRO A 54 4.37 -0.32 17.04
N GLY A 55 3.72 -0.63 15.91
CA GLY A 55 2.50 0.05 15.46
C GLY A 55 2.71 1.39 14.77
N LYS A 56 3.96 1.84 14.57
CA LYS A 56 4.27 2.98 13.72
C LYS A 56 4.22 2.58 12.23
N PRO A 57 3.61 3.39 11.35
CA PRO A 57 3.66 3.12 9.92
C PRO A 57 5.09 3.33 9.40
N LEU A 58 5.61 2.41 8.58
CA LEU A 58 6.90 2.61 7.89
C LEU A 58 6.75 3.64 6.78
N VAL A 59 5.65 3.56 6.04
CA VAL A 59 5.29 4.45 4.94
C VAL A 59 3.77 4.58 4.85
N THR A 60 3.28 5.77 4.50
CA THR A 60 1.85 6.02 4.23
C THR A 60 1.67 6.64 2.84
N TRP A 61 0.71 6.10 2.09
CA TRP A 61 0.28 6.65 0.80
C TRP A 61 -1.17 7.13 0.86
N TYR A 62 -1.50 8.07 -0.01
CA TYR A 62 -2.78 8.76 -0.03
C TYR A 62 -3.42 8.76 -1.42
N SER A 63 -4.75 8.71 -1.48
CA SER A 63 -5.53 8.84 -2.74
C SER A 63 -5.85 10.29 -3.09
N GLN A 64 -5.84 11.18 -2.10
CA GLN A 64 -6.06 12.61 -2.26
C GLN A 64 -5.16 13.34 -1.27
N GLN A 65 -4.52 14.42 -1.73
CA GLN A 65 -3.68 15.30 -0.91
C GLN A 65 -3.97 16.74 -1.29
N ASN A 66 -3.91 17.64 -0.31
CA ASN A 66 -3.96 19.08 -0.56
C ASN A 66 -2.52 19.55 -0.84
N TYR A 67 -2.20 19.75 -2.13
CA TYR A 67 -0.86 20.09 -2.62
C TYR A 67 -0.23 21.33 -1.95
N GLN A 68 -1.05 22.21 -1.37
CA GLN A 68 -0.58 23.43 -0.73
C GLN A 68 0.12 23.18 0.62
N THR A 69 -0.16 22.06 1.28
CA THR A 69 0.33 21.78 2.65
C THR A 69 1.38 20.67 2.68
N ASN A 70 1.27 19.66 1.79
CA ASN A 70 2.21 18.55 1.69
C ASN A 70 2.64 18.39 0.23
N ARG A 71 3.95 18.24 0.00
CA ARG A 71 4.52 18.00 -1.36
C ARG A 71 4.35 16.55 -1.83
N ASN A 72 3.70 15.69 -1.04
CA ASN A 72 3.55 14.27 -1.34
C ASN A 72 2.47 14.08 -2.40
N LEU A 73 2.80 13.39 -3.48
CA LEU A 73 1.88 13.10 -4.58
C LEU A 73 0.83 12.07 -4.13
N ALA A 74 -0.43 12.26 -4.55
CA ALA A 74 -1.45 11.23 -4.40
C ALA A 74 -1.08 10.02 -5.29
N LYS A 75 -0.69 8.90 -4.67
CA LYS A 75 -0.24 7.68 -5.37
C LYS A 75 -1.31 6.58 -5.41
N LEU A 76 -2.33 6.66 -4.55
CA LEU A 76 -3.39 5.63 -4.53
C LEU A 76 -4.44 5.93 -5.61
N PRO A 77 -4.91 4.90 -6.34
CA PRO A 77 -5.95 5.07 -7.35
C PRO A 77 -7.30 5.40 -6.71
N LEU A 78 -8.18 6.04 -7.49
CA LEU A 78 -9.58 6.19 -7.12
C LEU A 78 -10.28 4.83 -7.14
N LEU A 79 -11.02 4.56 -6.07
CA LEU A 79 -11.77 3.32 -5.89
C LEU A 79 -13.26 3.56 -6.12
N THR A 80 -13.98 2.52 -6.52
CA THR A 80 -15.43 2.53 -6.74
C THR A 80 -16.14 1.94 -5.53
N ARG A 81 -17.17 2.63 -5.04
CA ARG A 81 -17.93 2.26 -3.85
C ARG A 81 -18.60 0.89 -4.01
N GLY A 82 -18.58 0.07 -2.95
CA GLY A 82 -19.14 -1.28 -2.92
C GLY A 82 -18.32 -2.34 -3.66
N GLN A 83 -17.14 -1.98 -4.19
CA GLN A 83 -16.28 -2.93 -4.88
C GLN A 83 -15.20 -3.47 -3.95
N THR A 84 -14.92 -4.77 -4.09
CA THR A 84 -13.82 -5.46 -3.41
C THR A 84 -12.54 -5.36 -4.21
N TYR A 85 -11.44 -5.04 -3.54
CA TYR A 85 -10.11 -4.93 -4.11
C TYR A 85 -9.14 -5.88 -3.40
N GLN A 86 -8.20 -6.43 -4.17
CA GLN A 86 -7.05 -7.17 -3.68
C GLN A 86 -5.88 -6.21 -3.49
N LEU A 87 -5.28 -6.24 -2.30
CA LEU A 87 -4.06 -5.51 -1.97
C LEU A 87 -2.94 -6.51 -1.71
N LYS A 88 -1.77 -6.25 -2.29
CA LYS A 88 -0.59 -7.09 -2.14
C LYS A 88 0.65 -6.24 -1.91
N LEU A 89 1.35 -6.53 -0.83
CA LEU A 89 2.71 -6.10 -0.53
C LEU A 89 3.70 -6.99 -1.26
N VAL A 90 4.64 -6.36 -1.97
CA VAL A 90 5.78 -7.03 -2.59
C VAL A 90 7.03 -6.56 -1.86
N ALA A 91 7.48 -7.34 -0.89
CA ALA A 91 8.66 -7.04 -0.07
C ALA A 91 9.26 -8.32 0.51
N ASN A 92 10.57 -8.29 0.77
CA ASN A 92 11.25 -9.25 1.64
C ASN A 92 11.28 -8.68 3.05
N VAL A 93 10.77 -9.42 4.03
CA VAL A 93 10.60 -8.93 5.40
C VAL A 93 11.28 -9.88 6.38
N GLU A 94 12.27 -9.36 7.09
CA GLU A 94 12.92 -10.05 8.19
C GLU A 94 12.97 -9.12 9.42
N PRO A 95 12.55 -9.59 10.61
CA PRO A 95 11.97 -10.90 10.89
C PRO A 95 10.60 -11.11 10.22
N ARG A 96 10.30 -12.34 9.81
CA ARG A 96 9.02 -12.66 9.14
C ARG A 96 7.80 -12.26 9.98
N ARG A 97 6.72 -11.84 9.29
CA ARG A 97 5.41 -11.47 9.89
C ARG A 97 5.45 -10.32 10.90
N THR A 98 6.40 -9.41 10.76
CA THR A 98 6.50 -8.19 11.58
C THR A 98 5.80 -6.98 10.97
N LEU A 99 5.43 -7.05 9.69
CA LEU A 99 4.68 -6.03 8.97
C LEU A 99 3.24 -6.49 8.69
N TYR A 100 2.33 -5.53 8.62
CA TYR A 100 0.95 -5.71 8.18
C TYR A 100 0.51 -4.50 7.36
N LEU A 101 -0.52 -4.68 6.54
CA LEU A 101 -1.11 -3.61 5.76
C LEU A 101 -2.31 -3.02 6.54
N LYS A 102 -2.42 -1.69 6.51
CA LYS A 102 -3.55 -0.95 7.08
C LYS A 102 -4.17 -0.09 6.00
N VAL A 103 -5.48 -0.25 5.78
CA VAL A 103 -6.25 0.58 4.85
C VAL A 103 -7.28 1.35 5.67
N SER A 104 -7.18 2.69 5.66
CA SER A 104 -8.10 3.57 6.37
C SER A 104 -8.92 4.40 5.37
N PHE A 105 -10.24 4.36 5.51
CA PHE A 105 -11.18 5.12 4.70
C PHE A 105 -11.66 6.35 5.46
N TYR A 106 -11.73 7.46 4.75
CA TYR A 106 -12.06 8.75 5.33
C TYR A 106 -13.32 9.33 4.68
N SER A 107 -14.12 10.04 5.47
CA SER A 107 -15.22 10.86 4.98
C SER A 107 -14.68 12.09 4.23
N ARG A 108 -15.56 12.80 3.51
CA ARG A 108 -15.22 14.09 2.91
C ARG A 108 -14.78 15.17 3.91
N PHE A 109 -15.01 14.94 5.21
CA PHE A 109 -14.61 15.83 6.30
C PHE A 109 -13.32 15.38 6.98
N GLY A 110 -12.69 14.28 6.53
CA GLY A 110 -11.45 13.76 7.09
C GLY A 110 -11.62 12.84 8.29
N GLU A 111 -12.84 12.42 8.62
CA GLU A 111 -13.11 11.48 9.71
C GLU A 111 -12.92 10.03 9.25
N VAL A 112 -12.36 9.16 10.10
CA VAL A 112 -12.21 7.75 9.78
C VAL A 112 -13.56 7.06 9.77
N LEU A 113 -13.98 6.55 8.61
CA LEU A 113 -15.19 5.75 8.46
C LEU A 113 -14.94 4.28 8.85
N GLN A 114 -13.82 3.73 8.38
CA GLN A 114 -13.47 2.33 8.57
C GLN A 114 -11.96 2.16 8.46
N THR A 115 -11.40 1.19 9.20
CA THR A 115 -10.02 0.73 9.02
C THR A 115 -9.99 -0.79 8.91
N VAL A 116 -9.26 -1.28 7.91
CA VAL A 116 -9.03 -2.71 7.66
C VAL A 116 -7.55 -3.01 7.92
N PHE A 117 -7.30 -4.07 8.70
CA PHE A 117 -5.96 -4.59 8.96
C PHE A 117 -5.78 -5.93 8.26
N ILE A 118 -4.78 -6.05 7.40
CA ILE A 118 -4.42 -7.27 6.69
C ILE A 118 -3.05 -7.71 7.21
N LYS A 119 -3.02 -8.78 8.03
CA LYS A 119 -1.82 -9.26 8.71
C LYS A 119 -0.83 -10.00 7.79
N ASP A 120 -1.33 -10.54 6.69
CA ASP A 120 -0.51 -11.18 5.67
C ASP A 120 -0.02 -10.16 4.64
N ALA A 121 0.93 -10.57 3.80
CA ALA A 121 1.44 -9.73 2.71
C ALA A 121 0.38 -9.46 1.63
N GLN A 122 -0.80 -10.10 1.66
CA GLN A 122 -1.89 -9.83 0.74
C GLN A 122 -3.24 -10.09 1.39
N GLY A 123 -4.28 -9.43 0.89
CA GLY A 123 -5.65 -9.62 1.35
C GLY A 123 -6.65 -8.73 0.62
N GLU A 124 -7.91 -8.89 0.96
CA GLU A 124 -9.02 -8.15 0.34
C GLU A 124 -9.57 -7.09 1.28
N PHE A 125 -10.12 -6.04 0.68
CA PHE A 125 -10.96 -5.07 1.37
C PHE A 125 -12.07 -4.59 0.44
N GLU A 126 -13.21 -4.19 1.01
CA GLU A 126 -14.28 -3.50 0.29
C GLU A 126 -14.15 -1.99 0.51
N TYR A 127 -14.39 -1.21 -0.55
CA TYR A 127 -14.44 0.25 -0.45
C TYR A 127 -15.85 0.70 -0.02
N PRO A 128 -16.02 1.32 1.17
CA PRO A 128 -17.32 1.57 1.80
C PRO A 128 -18.18 2.67 1.14
#